data_AF-A0A2H6FWS2-F1
#
_entry.id   AF-A0A2H6FWS2-F1
#
_cell.length_a   1.000
_cell.length_b   1.000
_cell.length_c   1.000
_cell.angle_alpha   90.00
_cell.angle_beta   90.00
_cell.angle_gamma   90.00
#
_symmetry.space_group_name_H-M   'P 1'
#
loop_
_entity.id
_entity.type
_entity.pdbx_description
1 polymer ?
#
loop_
_entity_poly.entity_id
_entity_poly.type
_entity_poly.pdbx_seq_one_letter_code
_entity_poly.pdbx_strand_id
1 'polypeptide(L)'
;MTNIIDWLHSLRPGILEFLSKLRHPEHPGFYSYSLSGDIFDHRITRWGLGNTVFAAKTYYMLDVLDSANLQEMAAFIKSFQIEDGHIFDPLVQKRSRARRYFNAIRNRDFNNFWGRQTRLAETRQAFAALRCLGFRPNDPYLHIPYTKSGIVRYIHSLNWRLPWGAGSHFSHLIFFLRNNFKLFHIHAEDIEELLEFAFKEVNQYRQRDGTWCEPGISLPDFQKVNGAMKMMIAYDVAEKDDFDNPESLIDLCLSVINDGNACNNFNIICVLYNCFKRTAYRKDEVINFCLSRLEIYKKYWWPEFGGCSFFPDRANKVYYGAKISKGLPEPDIHGTHLYLWGIVLISKILNLNNDLNFKVPIT
;
A
#
# COMPACT_ATOMS: atom_id res chain seq x y z
N MET A 1 -23.83 -10.94 -12.68
CA MET A 1 -22.61 -10.51 -13.39
C MET A 1 -22.80 -9.15 -14.07
N THR A 2 -23.84 -8.95 -14.90
CA THR A 2 -24.13 -7.68 -15.58
C THR A 2 -24.11 -6.44 -14.66
N ASN A 3 -24.81 -6.51 -13.52
CA ASN A 3 -24.85 -5.39 -12.54
C ASN A 3 -23.47 -5.06 -11.91
N ILE A 4 -22.60 -6.07 -11.71
CA ILE A 4 -21.23 -5.84 -11.24
C ILE A 4 -20.42 -5.13 -12.33
N ILE A 5 -20.51 -5.59 -13.57
CA ILE A 5 -19.77 -5.02 -14.70
C ILE A 5 -20.18 -3.56 -14.92
N ASP A 6 -21.48 -3.26 -14.91
CA ASP A 6 -21.99 -1.88 -15.03
C ASP A 6 -21.43 -0.98 -13.91
N TRP A 7 -21.40 -1.49 -12.67
CA TRP A 7 -20.78 -0.78 -11.56
C TRP A 7 -19.29 -0.56 -11.76
N LEU A 8 -18.53 -1.57 -12.22
CA LEU A 8 -17.10 -1.44 -12.48
C LEU A 8 -16.81 -0.38 -13.56
N HIS A 9 -17.64 -0.29 -14.60
CA HIS A 9 -17.54 0.78 -15.61
C HIS A 9 -17.84 2.17 -15.04
N SER A 10 -18.72 2.27 -14.03
CA SER A 10 -19.02 3.55 -13.38
C SER A 10 -17.88 4.09 -12.50
N LEU A 11 -16.92 3.24 -12.12
CA LEU A 11 -15.85 3.62 -11.18
C LEU A 11 -14.94 4.70 -11.73
N ARG A 12 -14.50 4.61 -12.98
CA ARG A 12 -13.58 5.60 -13.57
C ARG A 12 -14.17 7.02 -13.57
N PRO A 13 -15.35 7.29 -14.17
CA PRO A 13 -15.92 8.63 -14.14
C PRO A 13 -16.26 9.08 -12.72
N GLY A 14 -16.79 8.20 -11.87
CA GLY A 14 -17.09 8.55 -10.48
C GLY A 14 -15.85 8.96 -9.69
N ILE A 15 -14.77 8.18 -9.75
CA ILE A 15 -13.53 8.48 -9.02
C ILE A 15 -12.88 9.76 -9.54
N LEU A 16 -12.96 10.05 -10.84
CA LEU A 16 -12.46 11.32 -11.38
C LEU A 16 -13.25 12.53 -10.85
N GLU A 17 -14.58 12.40 -10.75
CA GLU A 17 -15.42 13.42 -10.12
C GLU A 17 -15.09 13.59 -8.63
N PHE A 18 -14.88 12.48 -7.92
CA PHE A 18 -14.47 12.52 -6.51
C PHE A 18 -13.11 13.22 -6.34
N LEU A 19 -12.11 12.87 -7.15
CA LEU A 19 -10.78 13.47 -7.09
C LEU A 19 -10.83 14.97 -7.41
N SER A 20 -11.69 15.41 -8.34
CA SER A 20 -11.84 16.84 -8.64
C SER A 20 -12.39 17.63 -7.44
N LYS A 21 -13.33 17.06 -6.68
CA LYS A 21 -13.87 17.64 -5.44
C LYS A 21 -12.82 17.76 -4.31
N LEU A 22 -11.81 16.90 -4.31
CA LEU A 22 -10.72 16.93 -3.32
C LEU A 22 -9.60 17.91 -3.65
N ARG A 23 -9.53 18.41 -4.89
CA ARG A 23 -8.50 19.36 -5.32
C ARG A 23 -8.81 20.77 -4.84
N HIS A 24 -7.75 21.53 -4.57
CA HIS A 24 -7.83 22.94 -4.21
C HIS A 24 -7.05 23.77 -5.24
N PRO A 25 -7.73 24.55 -6.10
CA PRO A 25 -7.05 25.36 -7.13
C PRO A 25 -6.02 26.34 -6.55
N GLU A 26 -6.30 26.87 -5.35
CA GLU A 26 -5.42 27.81 -4.62
C GLU A 26 -4.22 27.13 -3.96
N HIS A 27 -4.19 25.79 -3.89
CA HIS A 27 -3.07 25.02 -3.37
C HIS A 27 -2.66 23.91 -4.35
N PRO A 28 -1.89 24.24 -5.40
CA PRO A 28 -1.43 23.30 -6.42
C PRO A 28 -0.86 22.00 -5.84
N GLY A 29 -1.29 20.87 -6.40
CA GLY A 29 -0.85 19.52 -6.01
C GLY A 29 -1.39 18.99 -4.68
N PHE A 30 -2.08 19.80 -3.86
CA PHE A 30 -2.73 19.34 -2.64
C PHE A 30 -4.08 18.67 -2.93
N TYR A 31 -4.37 17.59 -2.18
CA TYR A 31 -5.68 16.94 -2.15
C TYR A 31 -6.15 16.86 -0.70
N SER A 32 -7.43 17.11 -0.48
CA SER A 32 -8.08 16.82 0.80
C SER A 32 -8.10 15.32 1.08
N TYR A 33 -8.13 14.94 2.37
CA TYR A 33 -8.20 13.53 2.77
C TYR A 33 -9.62 12.98 2.63
N SER A 34 -10.61 13.81 2.99
CA SER A 34 -12.05 13.55 2.92
C SER A 34 -12.78 14.78 2.37
N LEU A 35 -14.04 14.65 1.92
CA LEU A 35 -14.76 15.74 1.24
C LEU A 35 -14.90 17.00 2.12
N SER A 36 -15.21 16.81 3.40
CA SER A 36 -15.46 17.91 4.34
C SER A 36 -14.89 17.66 5.75
N GLY A 37 -14.40 16.45 6.00
CA GLY A 37 -13.97 15.99 7.32
C GLY A 37 -12.56 16.39 7.75
N ASP A 38 -11.75 17.01 6.89
CA ASP A 38 -10.35 17.34 7.19
C ASP A 38 -10.24 18.25 8.43
N ILE A 39 -9.32 17.92 9.34
CA ILE A 39 -9.13 18.68 10.60
C ILE A 39 -8.20 19.88 10.41
N PHE A 40 -7.28 19.81 9.45
CA PHE A 40 -6.22 20.79 9.27
C PHE A 40 -6.49 21.63 8.03
N ASP A 41 -6.49 22.96 8.20
CA ASP A 41 -6.61 23.90 7.09
C ASP A 41 -5.31 23.93 6.28
N HIS A 42 -5.40 23.51 5.02
CA HIS A 42 -4.29 23.41 4.09
C HIS A 42 -3.67 24.77 3.74
N ARG A 43 -4.40 25.88 3.91
CA ARG A 43 -3.91 27.24 3.59
C ARG A 43 -2.88 27.74 4.59
N ILE A 44 -2.92 27.22 5.81
CA ILE A 44 -2.04 27.66 6.91
C ILE A 44 -1.19 26.52 7.47
N THR A 45 -1.53 25.27 7.17
CA THR A 45 -0.84 24.09 7.66
C THR A 45 -0.23 23.33 6.50
N ARG A 46 1.07 23.09 6.58
CA ARG A 46 1.76 22.19 5.65
C ARG A 46 1.48 20.74 6.02
N TRP A 47 0.62 20.07 5.25
CA TRP A 47 0.27 18.66 5.41
C TRP A 47 -0.32 18.09 4.12
N GLY A 48 -0.61 16.79 4.08
CA GLY A 48 -1.37 16.15 3.00
C GLY A 48 -0.52 15.35 2.02
N LEU A 49 0.74 15.03 2.39
CA LEU A 49 1.62 14.18 1.58
C LEU A 49 0.93 12.87 1.19
N GLY A 50 0.36 12.17 2.19
CA GLY A 50 -0.35 10.91 1.96
C GLY A 50 -1.53 11.06 1.00
N ASN A 51 -2.25 12.16 1.07
CA ASN A 51 -3.42 12.43 0.25
C ASN A 51 -3.02 12.51 -1.23
N THR A 52 -2.03 13.35 -1.55
CA THR A 52 -1.54 13.50 -2.93
C THR A 52 -0.89 12.21 -3.44
N VAL A 53 -0.21 11.47 -2.58
CA VAL A 53 0.31 10.13 -2.90
C VAL A 53 -0.81 9.16 -3.31
N PHE A 54 -1.92 9.14 -2.57
CA PHE A 54 -3.09 8.33 -2.92
C PHE A 54 -3.75 8.81 -4.21
N ALA A 55 -3.88 10.12 -4.42
CA ALA A 55 -4.38 10.69 -5.67
C ALA A 55 -3.54 10.23 -6.87
N ALA A 56 -2.21 10.39 -6.79
CA ALA A 56 -1.27 10.05 -7.85
C ALA A 56 -1.41 8.60 -8.30
N LYS A 57 -1.41 7.68 -7.33
CA LYS A 57 -1.55 6.25 -7.60
C LYS A 57 -2.95 5.89 -8.11
N THR A 58 -3.98 6.63 -7.70
CA THR A 58 -5.36 6.43 -8.17
C THR A 58 -5.51 6.84 -9.63
N TYR A 59 -5.00 8.01 -10.03
CA TYR A 59 -4.95 8.40 -11.46
C TYR A 59 -4.18 7.40 -12.31
N TYR A 60 -3.05 6.89 -11.78
CA TYR A 60 -2.26 5.86 -12.45
C TYR A 60 -3.06 4.58 -12.67
N MET A 61 -3.73 4.05 -11.62
CA MET A 61 -4.53 2.82 -11.72
C MET A 61 -5.70 2.93 -12.68
N LEU A 62 -6.30 4.12 -12.80
CA LEU A 62 -7.41 4.39 -13.72
C LEU A 62 -6.98 4.58 -15.18
N ASP A 63 -5.67 4.67 -15.42
CA ASP A 63 -5.05 4.98 -16.71
C ASP A 63 -5.46 6.34 -17.31
N VAL A 64 -5.43 7.38 -16.47
CA VAL A 64 -5.93 8.74 -16.83
C VAL A 64 -5.03 9.83 -16.25
N LEU A 65 -3.71 9.60 -16.30
CA LEU A 65 -2.71 10.60 -15.86
C LEU A 65 -2.83 11.92 -16.61
N ASP A 66 -3.26 11.90 -17.87
CA ASP A 66 -3.46 13.12 -18.69
C ASP A 66 -4.58 14.03 -18.15
N SER A 67 -5.45 13.49 -17.28
CA SER A 67 -6.50 14.26 -16.60
C SER A 67 -6.02 14.90 -15.28
N ALA A 68 -4.77 14.63 -14.86
CA ALA A 68 -4.18 15.14 -13.63
C ALA A 68 -3.10 16.20 -13.92
N ASN A 69 -2.84 17.08 -12.95
CA ASN A 69 -1.71 18.00 -13.02
C ASN A 69 -0.46 17.33 -12.43
N LEU A 70 0.24 16.55 -13.25
CA LEU A 70 1.35 15.69 -12.82
C LEU A 70 2.50 16.49 -12.20
N GLN A 71 2.85 17.64 -12.79
CA GLN A 71 3.92 18.52 -12.34
C GLN A 71 3.63 19.09 -10.96
N GLU A 72 2.41 19.60 -10.73
CA GLU A 72 2.00 20.12 -9.42
C GLU A 72 2.00 19.03 -8.35
N MET A 73 1.48 17.84 -8.66
CA MET A 73 1.46 16.71 -7.74
C MET A 73 2.87 16.26 -7.37
N ALA A 74 3.76 16.14 -8.37
CA ALA A 74 5.15 15.76 -8.14
C ALA A 74 5.90 16.83 -7.33
N ALA A 75 5.72 18.11 -7.64
CA ALA A 75 6.31 19.22 -6.90
C ALA A 75 5.81 19.24 -5.44
N PHE A 76 4.51 19.03 -5.22
CA PHE A 76 3.93 18.96 -3.89
C PHE A 76 4.52 17.80 -3.07
N ILE A 77 4.58 16.59 -3.62
CA ILE A 77 5.19 15.42 -2.96
C ILE A 77 6.66 15.70 -2.62
N LYS A 78 7.44 16.19 -3.60
CA LYS A 78 8.86 16.52 -3.43
C LYS A 78 9.11 17.60 -2.41
N SER A 79 8.17 18.52 -2.21
CA SER A 79 8.33 19.54 -1.19
C SER A 79 8.62 18.91 0.18
N PHE A 80 7.98 17.77 0.51
CA PHE A 80 8.17 17.03 1.77
C PHE A 80 9.48 16.25 1.86
N GLN A 81 10.32 16.29 0.82
CA GLN A 81 11.65 15.69 0.86
C GLN A 81 12.60 16.52 1.72
N ILE A 82 13.41 15.85 2.52
CA ILE A 82 14.53 16.44 3.25
C ILE A 82 15.86 15.89 2.71
N GLU A 83 16.96 16.54 3.06
CA GLU A 83 18.31 16.30 2.51
C GLU A 83 18.80 14.84 2.65
N ASP A 84 18.29 14.09 3.62
CA ASP A 84 18.69 12.69 3.86
C ASP A 84 17.90 11.66 3.00
N GLY A 85 17.10 12.17 2.06
CA GLY A 85 16.30 11.36 1.14
C GLY A 85 14.93 10.92 1.67
N HIS A 86 14.61 11.15 2.95
CA HIS A 86 13.26 10.87 3.45
C HIS A 86 12.24 11.84 2.83
N ILE A 87 11.02 11.34 2.59
CA ILE A 87 9.84 12.14 2.22
C ILE A 87 8.72 11.77 3.18
N PHE A 88 8.36 12.68 4.08
CA PHE A 88 7.34 12.40 5.10
C PHE A 88 6.60 13.66 5.54
N ASP A 89 5.40 13.50 6.08
CA ASP A 89 4.60 14.61 6.57
C ASP A 89 4.95 14.94 8.06
N PRO A 90 5.57 16.10 8.36
CA PRO A 90 5.94 16.44 9.73
C PRO A 90 4.73 16.56 10.67
N LEU A 91 3.57 16.96 10.15
CA LEU A 91 2.35 17.05 10.94
C LEU A 91 1.86 15.66 11.36
N VAL A 92 1.81 14.72 10.41
CA VAL A 92 1.45 13.32 10.70
C VAL A 92 2.42 12.74 11.73
N GLN A 93 3.73 12.99 11.58
CA GLN A 93 4.73 12.55 12.55
C GLN A 93 4.52 13.15 13.94
N LYS A 94 4.16 14.44 14.04
CA LYS A 94 3.91 15.11 15.32
C LYS A 94 2.65 14.59 15.99
N ARG A 95 1.55 14.47 15.24
CA ARG A 95 0.22 14.11 15.76
C ARG A 95 0.07 12.65 16.16
N SER A 96 0.88 11.76 15.59
CA SER A 96 0.90 10.33 15.96
C SER A 96 1.77 10.01 17.19
N ARG A 97 2.55 10.96 17.73
CA ARG A 97 3.48 10.73 18.86
C ARG A 97 2.84 10.07 20.07
N ALA A 98 1.74 10.63 20.58
CA ALA A 98 1.07 10.10 21.78
C ALA A 98 0.58 8.66 21.58
N ARG A 99 0.01 8.37 20.40
CA ARG A 99 -0.47 7.03 20.06
C ARG A 99 0.67 6.03 19.88
N ARG A 100 1.79 6.44 19.27
CA ARG A 100 2.99 5.60 19.17
C ARG A 100 3.57 5.30 20.55
N TYR A 101 3.65 6.28 21.44
CA TYR A 101 4.10 6.10 22.81
C TYR A 101 3.23 5.07 23.56
N PHE A 102 1.90 5.25 23.51
CA PHE A 102 0.96 4.33 24.13
C PHE A 102 1.07 2.91 23.55
N ASN A 103 1.14 2.78 22.23
CA ASN A 103 1.29 1.47 21.57
C ASN A 103 2.62 0.79 21.93
N ALA A 104 3.71 1.55 22.01
CA ALA A 104 5.03 1.00 22.34
C ALA A 104 5.06 0.42 23.76
N ILE A 105 4.46 1.11 24.73
CA ILE A 105 4.33 0.63 26.11
C ILE A 105 3.42 -0.61 26.17
N ARG A 106 2.24 -0.53 25.55
CA ARG A 106 1.24 -1.60 25.61
C ARG A 106 1.75 -2.90 24.98
N ASN A 107 2.44 -2.81 23.84
CA ASN A 107 2.87 -3.96 23.08
C ASN A 107 4.34 -4.34 23.36
N ARG A 108 5.03 -3.61 24.25
CA ARG A 108 6.48 -3.73 24.51
C ARG A 108 7.33 -3.68 23.22
N ASP A 109 6.87 -2.93 22.23
CA ASP A 109 7.52 -2.77 20.92
C ASP A 109 7.94 -1.31 20.71
N PHE A 110 9.22 -1.04 20.93
CA PHE A 110 9.80 0.30 20.81
C PHE A 110 10.33 0.61 19.40
N ASN A 111 10.17 -0.30 18.43
CA ASN A 111 10.79 -0.16 17.11
C ASN A 111 10.30 1.05 16.31
N ASN A 112 9.10 1.57 16.62
CA ASN A 112 8.56 2.80 16.03
C ASN A 112 8.42 3.96 17.03
N PHE A 113 9.06 3.89 18.21
CA PHE A 113 8.95 4.92 19.25
C PHE A 113 9.26 6.32 18.70
N TRP A 114 10.35 6.42 17.92
CA TRP A 114 10.81 7.66 17.28
C TRP A 114 10.15 7.96 15.93
N GLY A 115 9.13 7.21 15.51
CA GLY A 115 8.42 7.42 14.23
C GLY A 115 9.20 7.01 12.98
N ARG A 116 10.39 6.40 13.12
CA ARG A 116 11.26 5.99 12.01
C ARG A 116 10.55 5.11 10.98
N GLN A 117 9.78 4.12 11.45
CA GLN A 117 9.05 3.22 10.55
C GLN A 117 7.95 3.95 9.76
N THR A 118 7.34 4.96 10.37
CA THR A 118 6.30 5.76 9.72
C THR A 118 6.90 6.63 8.62
N ARG A 119 8.03 7.30 8.91
CA ARG A 119 8.76 8.06 7.90
C ARG A 119 9.18 7.18 6.74
N LEU A 120 9.72 6.00 7.01
CA LEU A 120 10.12 5.05 5.97
C LEU A 120 8.93 4.62 5.09
N ALA A 121 7.78 4.35 5.71
CA ALA A 121 6.56 3.99 4.97
C ALA A 121 6.03 5.14 4.10
N GLU A 122 6.06 6.38 4.60
CA GLU A 122 5.72 7.58 3.81
C GLU A 122 6.71 7.80 2.67
N THR A 123 8.02 7.69 2.92
CA THR A 123 9.07 7.82 1.90
C THR A 123 8.85 6.83 0.76
N ARG A 124 8.61 5.56 1.10
CA ARG A 124 8.37 4.50 0.12
C ARG A 124 7.15 4.80 -0.76
N GLN A 125 6.03 5.18 -0.15
CA GLN A 125 4.80 5.50 -0.89
C GLN A 125 4.98 6.76 -1.76
N ALA A 126 5.72 7.76 -1.29
CA ALA A 126 6.06 8.95 -2.05
C ALA A 126 6.94 8.64 -3.26
N PHE A 127 7.96 7.80 -3.10
CA PHE A 127 8.81 7.34 -4.20
C PHE A 127 7.98 6.57 -5.25
N ALA A 128 7.10 5.66 -4.81
CA ALA A 128 6.21 4.91 -5.71
C ALA A 128 5.23 5.84 -6.45
N ALA A 129 4.65 6.82 -5.76
CA ALA A 129 3.76 7.81 -6.37
C ALA A 129 4.49 8.70 -7.39
N LEU A 130 5.71 9.16 -7.09
CA LEU A 130 6.52 9.92 -8.06
C LEU A 130 6.78 9.10 -9.33
N ARG A 131 7.13 7.82 -9.18
CA ARG A 131 7.28 6.91 -10.32
C ARG A 131 5.99 6.76 -11.14
N CYS A 132 4.83 6.65 -10.48
CA CYS A 132 3.54 6.63 -11.17
C CYS A 132 3.32 7.88 -12.02
N LEU A 133 3.78 9.05 -11.54
CA LEU A 133 3.68 10.32 -12.24
C LEU A 133 4.78 10.52 -13.32
N GLY A 134 5.73 9.59 -13.47
CA GLY A 134 6.88 9.74 -14.37
C GLY A 134 7.99 10.65 -13.83
N PHE A 135 8.01 10.93 -12.53
CA PHE A 135 9.04 11.74 -11.87
C PHE A 135 9.92 10.89 -10.95
N ARG A 136 11.14 11.36 -10.69
CA ARG A 136 12.04 10.83 -9.66
C ARG A 136 12.07 11.75 -8.43
N PRO A 137 12.30 11.23 -7.21
CA PRO A 137 12.64 12.07 -6.06
C PRO A 137 13.93 12.85 -6.33
N ASN A 138 14.15 13.94 -5.60
CA ASN A 138 15.35 14.77 -5.78
C ASN A 138 16.60 14.01 -5.32
N ASP A 139 16.49 13.38 -4.16
CA ASP A 139 17.58 12.61 -3.53
C ASP A 139 17.20 11.13 -3.34
N PRO A 140 18.18 10.21 -3.40
CA PRO A 140 17.98 8.80 -3.05
C PRO A 140 17.80 8.62 -1.54
N TYR A 141 17.16 7.53 -1.13
CA TYR A 141 17.08 7.15 0.29
C TYR A 141 18.17 6.13 0.64
N LEU A 142 19.23 6.55 1.33
CA LEU A 142 20.43 5.71 1.53
C LEU A 142 20.49 4.98 2.88
N HIS A 143 19.50 5.15 3.77
CA HIS A 143 19.52 4.55 5.10
C HIS A 143 19.03 3.08 5.11
N ILE A 144 19.60 2.26 4.22
CA ILE A 144 19.41 0.81 4.14
C ILE A 144 20.76 0.10 4.05
N PRO A 145 20.86 -1.19 4.44
CA PRO A 145 22.07 -1.96 4.25
C PRO A 145 22.35 -2.27 2.78
N TYR A 146 23.61 -2.13 2.38
CA TYR A 146 24.13 -2.45 1.03
C TYR A 146 25.24 -3.51 1.05
N THR A 147 25.32 -4.28 2.13
CA THR A 147 26.25 -5.42 2.22
C THR A 147 25.50 -6.64 2.69
N LYS A 148 25.93 -7.83 2.28
CA LYS A 148 25.35 -9.10 2.76
C LYS A 148 25.27 -9.15 4.29
N SER A 149 26.36 -8.81 4.97
CA SER A 149 26.37 -8.80 6.45
C SER A 149 25.39 -7.78 7.04
N GLY A 150 25.23 -6.62 6.40
CA GLY A 150 24.23 -5.62 6.80
C GLY A 150 22.81 -6.10 6.57
N ILE A 151 22.54 -6.80 5.46
CA ILE A 151 21.24 -7.40 5.12
C ILE A 151 20.87 -8.46 6.16
N VAL A 152 21.79 -9.36 6.51
CA VAL A 152 21.58 -10.36 7.58
C VAL A 152 21.21 -9.64 8.88
N ARG A 153 22.05 -8.71 9.35
CA ARG A 153 21.77 -7.96 10.60
C ARG A 153 20.41 -7.26 10.56
N TYR A 154 20.04 -6.68 9.42
CA TYR A 154 18.75 -6.02 9.26
C TYR A 154 17.60 -7.01 9.36
N ILE A 155 17.59 -8.08 8.56
CA ILE A 155 16.51 -9.07 8.51
C ILE A 155 16.28 -9.72 9.87
N HIS A 156 17.36 -10.10 10.56
CA HIS A 156 17.30 -10.71 11.90
C HIS A 156 16.90 -9.74 13.01
N SER A 157 17.07 -8.43 12.80
CA SER A 157 16.62 -7.42 13.76
C SER A 157 15.10 -7.18 13.73
N LEU A 158 14.41 -7.67 12.70
CA LEU A 158 12.97 -7.51 12.55
C LEU A 158 12.21 -8.46 13.48
N ASN A 159 11.08 -7.99 14.02
CA ASN A 159 10.24 -8.80 14.90
C ASN A 159 9.33 -9.73 14.09
N TRP A 160 9.80 -10.93 13.77
CA TRP A 160 9.05 -11.94 13.02
C TRP A 160 7.91 -12.61 13.79
N ARG A 161 7.70 -12.26 15.07
CA ARG A 161 6.45 -12.55 15.80
C ARG A 161 5.31 -11.64 15.39
N LEU A 162 5.62 -10.51 14.76
CA LEU A 162 4.68 -9.56 14.18
C LEU A 162 4.92 -9.48 12.66
N PRO A 163 4.52 -10.50 11.89
CA PRO A 163 4.93 -10.67 10.49
C PRO A 163 4.48 -9.53 9.58
N TRP A 164 3.37 -8.84 9.90
CA TRP A 164 3.00 -7.60 9.21
C TRP A 164 4.11 -6.53 9.28
N GLY A 165 4.66 -6.30 10.47
CA GLY A 165 5.70 -5.32 10.69
C GLY A 165 6.99 -5.74 10.01
N ALA A 166 7.46 -6.96 10.29
CA ALA A 166 8.68 -7.50 9.70
C ALA A 166 8.62 -7.55 8.16
N GLY A 167 7.56 -8.12 7.59
CA GLY A 167 7.34 -8.15 6.14
C GLY A 167 7.29 -6.75 5.53
N SER A 168 6.68 -5.77 6.20
CA SER A 168 6.68 -4.39 5.70
C SER A 168 8.10 -3.81 5.62
N HIS A 169 8.93 -4.02 6.64
CA HIS A 169 10.31 -3.53 6.64
C HIS A 169 11.21 -4.26 5.65
N PHE A 170 11.04 -5.58 5.52
CA PHE A 170 11.69 -6.33 4.45
C PHE A 170 11.28 -5.79 3.07
N SER A 171 9.99 -5.52 2.83
CA SER A 171 9.54 -4.91 1.58
C SER A 171 10.14 -3.52 1.34
N HIS A 172 10.42 -2.74 2.39
CA HIS A 172 11.10 -1.45 2.27
C HIS A 172 12.56 -1.64 1.85
N LEU A 173 13.28 -2.59 2.45
CA LEU A 173 14.65 -2.93 2.05
C LEU A 173 14.71 -3.26 0.56
N ILE A 174 13.89 -4.21 0.11
CA ILE A 174 13.85 -4.63 -1.30
C ILE A 174 13.48 -3.46 -2.22
N PHE A 175 12.50 -2.65 -1.82
CA PHE A 175 12.11 -1.46 -2.56
C PHE A 175 13.25 -0.47 -2.72
N PHE A 176 13.94 -0.09 -1.65
CA PHE A 176 15.00 0.92 -1.76
C PHE A 176 16.25 0.37 -2.44
N LEU A 177 16.59 -0.91 -2.28
CA LEU A 177 17.63 -1.56 -3.07
C LEU A 177 17.32 -1.41 -4.57
N ARG A 178 16.16 -1.91 -5.02
CA ARG A 178 15.77 -1.91 -6.43
C ARG A 178 15.58 -0.48 -6.97
N ASN A 179 14.96 0.40 -6.20
CA ASN A 179 14.59 1.73 -6.66
C ASN A 179 15.80 2.66 -6.73
N ASN A 180 16.74 2.56 -5.78
CA ASN A 180 17.98 3.34 -5.83
C ASN A 180 18.86 2.91 -7.00
N PHE A 181 18.88 1.62 -7.33
CA PHE A 181 19.49 1.13 -8.57
C PHE A 181 18.80 1.73 -9.81
N LYS A 182 17.48 1.57 -9.94
CA LYS A 182 16.74 1.98 -11.15
C LYS A 182 16.76 3.50 -11.41
N LEU A 183 16.72 4.32 -10.35
CA LEU A 183 16.60 5.78 -10.48
C LEU A 183 17.92 6.54 -10.34
N PHE A 184 18.91 5.95 -9.66
CA PHE A 184 20.15 6.63 -9.29
C PHE A 184 21.41 5.79 -9.56
N HIS A 185 21.28 4.59 -10.15
CA HIS A 185 22.39 3.69 -10.49
C HIS A 185 23.29 3.30 -9.29
N ILE A 186 22.72 3.33 -8.08
CA ILE A 186 23.41 2.92 -6.86
C ILE A 186 23.54 1.39 -6.84
N HIS A 187 24.74 0.87 -6.57
CA HIS A 187 25.01 -0.57 -6.50
C HIS A 187 24.69 -1.32 -7.82
N ALA A 188 24.95 -0.71 -8.97
CA ALA A 188 24.58 -1.26 -10.27
C ALA A 188 25.24 -2.62 -10.60
N GLU A 189 26.42 -2.91 -10.04
CA GLU A 189 27.17 -4.14 -10.32
C GLU A 189 26.72 -5.34 -9.47
N ASP A 190 26.20 -5.10 -8.25
CA ASP A 190 25.91 -6.13 -7.25
C ASP A 190 24.43 -6.18 -6.82
N ILE A 191 23.55 -5.34 -7.40
CA ILE A 191 22.15 -5.24 -6.95
C ILE A 191 21.38 -6.57 -7.02
N GLU A 192 21.52 -7.33 -8.11
CA GLU A 192 20.80 -8.61 -8.25
C GLU A 192 21.31 -9.64 -7.23
N GLU A 193 22.61 -9.62 -6.95
CA GLU A 193 23.21 -10.48 -5.92
C GLU A 193 22.70 -10.11 -4.52
N LEU A 194 22.60 -8.82 -4.21
CA LEU A 194 22.07 -8.34 -2.92
C LEU A 194 20.58 -8.69 -2.75
N LEU A 195 19.78 -8.54 -3.82
CA LEU A 195 18.36 -8.92 -3.81
C LEU A 195 18.17 -10.41 -3.60
N GLU A 196 18.87 -11.24 -4.37
CA GLU A 196 18.81 -12.70 -4.24
C GLU A 196 19.26 -13.15 -2.85
N PHE A 197 20.34 -12.57 -2.33
CA PHE A 197 20.81 -12.82 -0.98
C PHE A 197 19.77 -12.46 0.08
N ALA A 198 19.08 -11.31 -0.06
CA ALA A 198 18.05 -10.89 0.87
C ALA A 198 16.84 -11.85 0.89
N PHE A 199 16.39 -12.35 -0.27
CA PHE A 199 15.32 -13.35 -0.34
C PHE A 199 15.74 -14.71 0.22
N LYS A 200 16.97 -15.15 -0.07
CA LYS A 200 17.51 -16.36 0.54
C LYS A 200 17.51 -16.26 2.06
N GLU A 201 17.97 -15.14 2.60
CA GLU A 201 18.06 -14.91 4.04
C GLU A 201 16.67 -14.83 4.71
N VAL A 202 15.71 -14.12 4.12
CA VAL A 202 14.37 -14.00 4.72
C VAL A 202 13.59 -15.32 4.73
N ASN A 203 13.90 -16.23 3.81
CA ASN A 203 13.20 -17.52 3.68
C ASN A 203 13.49 -18.50 4.82
N GLN A 204 14.42 -18.22 5.73
CA GLN A 204 14.52 -18.96 7.00
C GLN A 204 13.26 -18.82 7.88
N TYR A 205 12.47 -17.76 7.68
CA TYR A 205 11.21 -17.53 8.38
C TYR A 205 10.01 -18.15 7.64
N ARG A 206 10.23 -18.84 6.52
CA ARG A 206 9.16 -19.43 5.73
C ARG A 206 8.50 -20.59 6.48
N GLN A 207 7.17 -20.60 6.48
CA GLN A 207 6.37 -21.63 7.12
C GLN A 207 5.70 -22.55 6.09
N ARG A 208 5.20 -23.71 6.56
CA ARG A 208 4.51 -24.71 5.71
C ARG A 208 3.22 -24.19 5.08
N ASP A 209 2.53 -23.27 5.76
CA ASP A 209 1.36 -22.58 5.22
C ASP A 209 1.72 -21.51 4.16
N GLY A 210 3.00 -21.40 3.81
CA GLY A 210 3.51 -20.47 2.82
C GLY A 210 3.72 -19.05 3.35
N THR A 211 3.48 -18.78 4.64
CA THR A 211 3.71 -17.45 5.23
C THR A 211 5.14 -17.27 5.73
N TRP A 212 5.47 -16.07 6.25
CA TRP A 212 6.76 -15.76 6.87
C TRP A 212 6.54 -15.29 8.30
N CYS A 213 7.05 -16.03 9.28
CA CYS A 213 7.05 -15.66 10.69
C CYS A 213 8.11 -16.44 11.48
N GLU A 214 8.28 -16.11 12.76
CA GLU A 214 9.20 -16.86 13.63
C GLU A 214 8.74 -18.33 13.78
N PRO A 215 9.62 -19.34 13.59
CA PRO A 215 9.24 -20.74 13.75
C PRO A 215 8.64 -21.06 15.12
N GLY A 216 7.59 -21.89 15.13
CA GLY A 216 6.96 -22.38 16.36
C GLY A 216 5.98 -21.42 17.04
N ILE A 217 5.72 -20.24 16.47
CA ILE A 217 4.68 -19.34 17.00
C ILE A 217 3.31 -19.70 16.42
N SER A 218 2.27 -19.55 17.25
CA SER A 218 0.88 -19.59 16.80
C SER A 218 0.37 -18.17 16.62
N LEU A 219 -0.10 -17.83 15.41
CA LEU A 219 -0.66 -16.53 15.06
C LEU A 219 -2.06 -16.70 14.48
N PRO A 220 -2.98 -15.76 14.75
CA PRO A 220 -4.25 -15.71 14.03
C PRO A 220 -4.01 -15.59 12.52
N ASP A 221 -4.79 -16.33 11.73
CA ASP A 221 -4.58 -16.44 10.29
C ASP A 221 -4.65 -15.09 9.56
N PHE A 222 -5.50 -14.15 10.02
CA PHE A 222 -5.53 -12.80 9.44
C PHE A 222 -4.18 -12.06 9.58
N GLN A 223 -3.41 -12.30 10.64
CA GLN A 223 -2.08 -11.68 10.80
C GLN A 223 -1.06 -12.31 9.85
N LYS A 224 -1.19 -13.61 9.61
CA LYS A 224 -0.36 -14.34 8.63
C LYS A 224 -0.61 -13.83 7.22
N VAL A 225 -1.87 -13.72 6.80
CA VAL A 225 -2.26 -13.15 5.50
C VAL A 225 -1.75 -11.73 5.35
N ASN A 226 -1.91 -10.91 6.38
CA ASN A 226 -1.40 -9.54 6.40
C ASN A 226 0.13 -9.52 6.16
N GLY A 227 0.89 -10.36 6.88
CA GLY A 227 2.34 -10.51 6.67
C GLY A 227 2.68 -10.99 5.26
N ALA A 228 1.98 -12.01 4.77
CA ALA A 228 2.17 -12.56 3.42
C ALA A 228 1.94 -11.49 2.34
N MET A 229 0.92 -10.62 2.48
CA MET A 229 0.71 -9.50 1.57
C MET A 229 1.96 -8.62 1.47
N LYS A 230 2.62 -8.30 2.58
CA LYS A 230 3.84 -7.48 2.56
C LYS A 230 5.00 -8.17 1.84
N MET A 231 5.09 -9.48 1.96
CA MET A 231 6.05 -10.28 1.21
C MET A 231 5.74 -10.28 -0.28
N MET A 232 4.46 -10.38 -0.67
CA MET A 232 4.05 -10.28 -2.08
C MET A 232 4.44 -8.93 -2.69
N ILE A 233 4.32 -7.83 -1.94
CA ILE A 233 4.82 -6.52 -2.37
C ILE A 233 6.34 -6.54 -2.58
N ALA A 234 7.11 -7.20 -1.70
CA ALA A 234 8.55 -7.32 -1.86
C ALA A 234 8.91 -8.09 -3.15
N TYR A 235 8.24 -9.21 -3.41
CA TYR A 235 8.42 -10.01 -4.64
C TYR A 235 8.07 -9.21 -5.90
N ASP A 236 6.92 -8.53 -5.92
CA ASP A 236 6.47 -7.68 -7.03
C ASP A 236 7.50 -6.59 -7.35
N VAL A 237 7.98 -5.88 -6.33
CA VAL A 237 8.99 -4.83 -6.47
C VAL A 237 10.33 -5.37 -6.95
N ALA A 238 10.71 -6.58 -6.53
CA ALA A 238 11.92 -7.24 -6.99
C ALA A 238 11.80 -7.75 -8.43
N GLU A 239 10.60 -7.74 -9.02
CA GLU A 239 10.25 -8.39 -10.29
C GLU A 239 10.51 -9.90 -10.24
N LYS A 240 10.23 -10.50 -9.09
CA LYS A 240 10.35 -11.95 -8.83
C LYS A 240 8.97 -12.57 -8.61
N ASP A 241 8.78 -13.78 -9.13
CA ASP A 241 7.56 -14.57 -8.99
C ASP A 241 7.84 -16.01 -8.51
N ASP A 242 9.03 -16.27 -7.98
CA ASP A 242 9.54 -17.59 -7.59
C ASP A 242 9.27 -17.97 -6.12
N PHE A 243 8.29 -17.36 -5.45
CA PHE A 243 7.95 -17.69 -4.06
C PHE A 243 7.28 -19.07 -3.89
N ASP A 244 7.83 -19.94 -3.06
CA ASP A 244 7.29 -21.31 -2.86
C ASP A 244 5.87 -21.38 -2.29
N ASN A 245 5.25 -22.55 -2.32
CA ASN A 245 3.96 -22.86 -1.67
C ASN A 245 2.79 -21.88 -1.94
N PRO A 246 2.51 -21.50 -3.20
CA PRO A 246 1.35 -20.65 -3.51
C PRO A 246 0.00 -21.32 -3.17
N GLU A 247 -0.08 -22.65 -3.22
CA GLU A 247 -1.30 -23.41 -2.94
C GLU A 247 -1.71 -23.32 -1.46
N SER A 248 -0.75 -23.47 -0.54
CA SER A 248 -0.98 -23.29 0.89
C SER A 248 -1.43 -21.85 1.24
N LEU A 249 -0.89 -20.85 0.53
CA LEU A 249 -1.33 -19.46 0.69
C LEU A 249 -2.76 -19.23 0.18
N ILE A 250 -3.16 -19.90 -0.91
CA ILE A 250 -4.54 -19.90 -1.39
C ILE A 250 -5.46 -20.52 -0.34
N ASP A 251 -5.10 -21.67 0.21
CA ASP A 251 -5.90 -22.35 1.24
C ASP A 251 -6.10 -21.47 2.48
N LEU A 252 -5.03 -20.82 2.94
CA LEU A 252 -5.08 -19.86 4.04
C LEU A 252 -5.96 -18.65 3.70
N CYS A 253 -5.86 -18.10 2.49
CA CYS A 253 -6.67 -16.95 2.10
C CYS A 253 -8.17 -17.28 2.02
N LEU A 254 -8.51 -18.47 1.53
CA LEU A 254 -9.90 -18.92 1.41
C LEU A 254 -10.50 -19.34 2.75
N SER A 255 -9.68 -19.70 3.76
CA SER A 255 -10.16 -20.05 5.11
C SER A 255 -10.44 -18.83 6.00
N VAL A 256 -9.90 -17.66 5.67
CA VAL A 256 -10.01 -16.45 6.50
C VAL A 256 -11.18 -15.58 6.09
N ILE A 257 -12.04 -15.26 7.08
CA ILE A 257 -13.02 -14.17 6.96
C ILE A 257 -12.34 -12.87 7.40
N ASN A 258 -12.25 -11.87 6.50
CA ASN A 258 -11.59 -10.59 6.82
C ASN A 258 -12.35 -9.35 6.30
N ASP A 259 -13.62 -9.23 6.70
CA ASP A 259 -14.56 -8.21 6.20
C ASP A 259 -14.52 -6.90 7.02
N GLY A 260 -13.36 -6.56 7.59
CA GLY A 260 -13.20 -5.40 8.47
C GLY A 260 -13.13 -4.06 7.74
N ASN A 261 -11.93 -3.50 7.67
CA ASN A 261 -11.67 -2.21 6.99
C ASN A 261 -11.09 -2.44 5.56
N ALA A 262 -10.88 -1.35 4.83
CA ALA A 262 -10.32 -1.39 3.47
C ALA A 262 -8.99 -2.17 3.37
N CYS A 263 -8.08 -2.03 4.35
CA CYS A 263 -6.80 -2.75 4.34
C CYS A 263 -6.99 -4.27 4.44
N ASN A 264 -7.84 -4.71 5.37
CA ASN A 264 -8.10 -6.14 5.61
C ASN A 264 -8.67 -6.84 4.37
N ASN A 265 -9.64 -6.18 3.74
CA ASN A 265 -10.23 -6.59 2.48
C ASN A 265 -9.20 -6.72 1.35
N PHE A 266 -8.36 -5.68 1.19
CA PHE A 266 -7.33 -5.63 0.16
C PHE A 266 -6.26 -6.73 0.34
N ASN A 267 -5.84 -7.02 1.58
CA ASN A 267 -4.69 -7.90 1.83
C ASN A 267 -4.89 -9.31 1.27
N ILE A 268 -6.07 -9.91 1.44
CA ILE A 268 -6.37 -11.25 0.90
C ILE A 268 -6.27 -11.24 -0.63
N ILE A 269 -6.88 -10.24 -1.27
CA ILE A 269 -6.88 -10.11 -2.73
C ILE A 269 -5.46 -9.96 -3.28
N CYS A 270 -4.59 -9.21 -2.59
CA CYS A 270 -3.20 -9.06 -3.00
C CYS A 270 -2.43 -10.39 -2.96
N VAL A 271 -2.64 -11.21 -1.93
CA VAL A 271 -2.02 -12.54 -1.84
C VAL A 271 -2.58 -13.48 -2.91
N LEU A 272 -3.90 -13.55 -3.04
CA LEU A 272 -4.56 -14.38 -4.05
C LEU A 272 -4.12 -14.02 -5.47
N TYR A 273 -4.06 -12.73 -5.82
CA TYR A 273 -3.58 -12.29 -7.13
C TYR A 273 -2.18 -12.81 -7.44
N ASN A 274 -1.26 -12.71 -6.48
CA ASN A 274 0.11 -13.18 -6.69
C ASN A 274 0.19 -14.70 -6.80
N CYS A 275 -0.59 -15.45 -6.01
CA CYS A 275 -0.65 -16.90 -6.11
C CYS A 275 -1.31 -17.37 -7.42
N PHE A 276 -2.35 -16.68 -7.87
CA PHE A 276 -3.10 -16.99 -9.09
C PHE A 276 -2.27 -16.81 -10.37
N LYS A 277 -1.26 -15.94 -10.35
CA LYS A 277 -0.26 -15.85 -11.44
C LYS A 277 0.59 -17.13 -11.58
N ARG A 278 0.69 -17.94 -10.52
CA ARG A 278 1.60 -19.09 -10.44
C ARG A 278 0.94 -20.45 -10.61
N THR A 279 -0.31 -20.59 -10.18
CA THR A 279 -1.01 -21.89 -10.16
C THR A 279 -2.49 -21.70 -10.45
N ALA A 280 -3.10 -22.72 -11.04
CA ALA A 280 -4.54 -22.82 -11.24
C ALA A 280 -5.25 -23.57 -10.10
N TYR A 281 -4.55 -23.91 -9.02
CA TYR A 281 -5.10 -24.58 -7.85
C TYR A 281 -6.30 -23.79 -7.27
N ARG A 282 -7.42 -24.51 -7.05
CA ARG A 282 -8.71 -23.96 -6.57
C ARG A 282 -9.19 -22.72 -7.34
N LYS A 283 -8.90 -22.65 -8.65
CA LYS A 283 -9.24 -21.52 -9.52
C LYS A 283 -10.69 -21.04 -9.38
N ASP A 284 -11.65 -21.96 -9.44
CA ASP A 284 -13.07 -21.61 -9.39
C ASP A 284 -13.47 -21.02 -8.03
N GLU A 285 -12.89 -21.50 -6.94
CA GLU A 285 -13.11 -20.97 -5.59
C GLU A 285 -12.51 -19.58 -5.43
N VAL A 286 -11.31 -19.35 -6.00
CA VAL A 286 -10.69 -18.01 -6.03
C VAL A 286 -11.54 -17.03 -6.85
N ILE A 287 -12.07 -17.46 -8.00
CA ILE A 287 -12.98 -16.65 -8.82
C ILE A 287 -14.25 -16.30 -8.05
N ASN A 288 -14.89 -17.28 -7.42
CA ASN A 288 -16.10 -17.08 -6.63
C ASN A 288 -15.85 -16.17 -5.41
N PHE A 289 -14.69 -16.31 -4.77
CA PHE A 289 -14.27 -15.42 -3.69
C PHE A 289 -14.12 -13.97 -4.19
N CYS A 290 -13.48 -13.76 -5.34
CA CYS A 290 -13.30 -12.44 -5.94
C CYS A 290 -14.63 -11.78 -6.31
N LEU A 291 -15.56 -12.53 -6.91
CA LEU A 291 -16.91 -12.04 -7.23
C LEU A 291 -17.67 -11.64 -5.96
N SER A 292 -17.63 -12.47 -4.91
CA SER A 292 -18.23 -12.16 -3.61
C SER A 292 -17.59 -10.92 -2.97
N ARG A 293 -16.29 -10.74 -3.16
CA ARG A 293 -15.54 -9.58 -2.64
C ARG A 293 -15.95 -8.28 -3.34
N LEU A 294 -16.23 -8.30 -4.64
CA LEU A 294 -16.74 -7.13 -5.36
C LEU A 294 -18.09 -6.66 -4.80
N GLU A 295 -18.98 -7.58 -4.44
CA GLU A 295 -20.26 -7.24 -3.78
C GLU A 295 -20.05 -6.60 -2.40
N ILE A 296 -19.01 -7.02 -1.67
CA ILE A 296 -18.62 -6.37 -0.40
C ILE A 296 -18.08 -4.96 -0.68
N TYR A 297 -17.20 -4.79 -1.65
CA TYR A 297 -16.58 -3.50 -1.98
C TYR A 297 -17.61 -2.46 -2.41
N LYS A 298 -18.65 -2.90 -3.13
CA LYS A 298 -19.76 -2.05 -3.53
C LYS A 298 -20.49 -1.40 -2.34
N LYS A 299 -20.46 -2.01 -1.15
CA LYS A 299 -21.04 -1.42 0.07
C LYS A 299 -20.27 -0.21 0.61
N TYR A 300 -19.01 -0.04 0.19
CA TYR A 300 -18.17 1.09 0.57
C TYR A 300 -18.21 2.22 -0.47
N TRP A 301 -18.81 1.96 -1.64
CA TRP A 301 -18.95 2.92 -2.73
C TRP A 301 -20.11 3.89 -2.44
N TRP A 302 -19.86 5.17 -2.66
CA TRP A 302 -20.83 6.26 -2.52
C TRP A 302 -21.18 6.80 -3.91
N PRO A 303 -22.28 6.33 -4.54
CA PRO A 303 -22.63 6.68 -5.91
C PRO A 303 -22.77 8.18 -6.15
N GLU A 304 -23.28 8.93 -5.18
CA GLU A 304 -23.50 10.38 -5.24
C GLU A 304 -22.20 11.20 -5.20
N PHE A 305 -21.12 10.61 -4.67
CA PHE A 305 -19.84 11.28 -4.52
C PHE A 305 -18.78 10.74 -5.47
N GLY A 306 -18.92 9.50 -5.94
CA GLY A 306 -17.98 8.84 -6.84
C GLY A 306 -16.74 8.27 -6.15
N GLY A 307 -16.79 7.98 -4.85
CA GLY A 307 -15.63 7.47 -4.09
C GLY A 307 -16.00 6.35 -3.13
N CYS A 308 -14.98 5.69 -2.55
CA CYS A 308 -15.18 4.75 -1.45
C CYS A 308 -14.76 5.34 -0.11
N SER A 309 -15.45 4.97 0.96
CA SER A 309 -15.03 5.25 2.34
C SER A 309 -14.16 4.12 2.91
N PHE A 310 -13.24 4.43 3.82
CA PHE A 310 -12.36 3.42 4.42
C PHE A 310 -13.10 2.43 5.33
N PHE A 311 -14.18 2.89 5.96
CA PHE A 311 -15.16 2.08 6.72
C PHE A 311 -16.50 2.09 5.98
N PRO A 312 -17.42 1.12 6.23
CA PRO A 312 -18.66 1.00 5.45
C PRO A 312 -19.52 2.26 5.41
N ASP A 313 -19.50 3.06 6.47
CA ASP A 313 -20.41 4.18 6.69
C ASP A 313 -19.70 5.53 6.87
N ARG A 314 -18.37 5.58 6.79
CA ARG A 314 -17.61 6.79 7.13
C ARG A 314 -16.16 6.81 6.66
N ALA A 315 -15.65 8.02 6.50
CA ALA A 315 -14.26 8.31 6.24
C ALA A 315 -13.33 7.83 7.37
N ASN A 316 -12.09 7.51 7.02
CA ASN A 316 -11.07 7.22 8.02
C ASN A 316 -10.75 8.44 8.89
N LYS A 317 -10.60 8.24 10.21
CA LYS A 317 -10.22 9.31 11.15
C LYS A 317 -8.71 9.45 11.28
N VAL A 318 -7.96 8.37 11.04
CA VAL A 318 -6.58 8.23 11.48
C VAL A 318 -5.67 7.73 10.36
N TYR A 319 -4.63 8.51 10.04
CA TYR A 319 -3.56 8.10 9.13
C TYR A 319 -2.25 7.96 9.89
N TYR A 320 -1.63 6.77 9.82
CA TYR A 320 -0.42 6.41 10.58
C TYR A 320 -0.47 6.78 12.08
N GLY A 321 -1.64 6.63 12.70
CA GLY A 321 -1.85 6.96 14.11
C GLY A 321 -2.12 8.43 14.41
N ALA A 322 -2.00 9.34 13.43
CA ALA A 322 -2.40 10.74 13.53
C ALA A 322 -3.89 10.91 13.20
N LYS A 323 -4.64 11.60 14.06
CA LYS A 323 -6.02 11.99 13.76
C LYS A 323 -6.00 13.16 12.77
N ILE A 324 -6.48 12.94 11.55
CA ILE A 324 -6.41 13.90 10.44
C ILE A 324 -7.78 14.28 9.86
N SER A 325 -8.81 13.47 10.13
CA SER A 325 -10.19 13.74 9.72
C SER A 325 -11.15 13.46 10.87
N LYS A 326 -12.32 14.10 10.83
CA LYS A 326 -13.46 13.89 11.72
C LYS A 326 -14.11 12.52 11.49
N GLY A 327 -13.88 11.90 10.32
CA GLY A 327 -14.47 10.62 9.92
C GLY A 327 -15.98 10.71 9.81
N LEU A 328 -16.42 11.65 8.97
CA LEU A 328 -17.82 11.91 8.64
C LEU A 328 -18.37 10.81 7.71
N PRO A 329 -19.71 10.70 7.57
CA PRO A 329 -20.35 9.76 6.64
C PRO A 329 -20.17 10.20 5.19
N GLU A 330 -18.96 10.06 4.68
CA GLU A 330 -18.53 10.46 3.34
C GLU A 330 -17.35 9.57 2.87
N PRO A 331 -17.07 9.49 1.56
CA PRO A 331 -15.88 8.82 1.07
C PRO A 331 -14.58 9.56 1.45
N ASP A 332 -13.48 8.83 1.41
CA ASP A 332 -12.14 9.37 1.64
C ASP A 332 -11.14 8.82 0.63
N ILE A 333 -10.06 9.56 0.41
CA ILE A 333 -9.09 9.23 -0.62
C ILE A 333 -8.33 7.93 -0.33
N HIS A 334 -8.18 7.57 0.95
CA HIS A 334 -7.46 6.37 1.36
C HIS A 334 -8.31 5.11 1.13
N GLY A 335 -9.59 5.16 1.50
CA GLY A 335 -10.57 4.12 1.20
C GLY A 335 -10.72 3.93 -0.31
N THR A 336 -10.92 5.02 -1.05
CA THR A 336 -11.02 4.99 -2.52
C THR A 336 -9.80 4.35 -3.17
N HIS A 337 -8.58 4.75 -2.77
CA HIS A 337 -7.34 4.18 -3.28
C HIS A 337 -7.24 2.67 -3.04
N LEU A 338 -7.49 2.21 -1.81
CA LEU A 338 -7.34 0.79 -1.44
C LEU A 338 -8.39 -0.10 -2.12
N TYR A 339 -9.64 0.35 -2.18
CA TYR A 339 -10.68 -0.42 -2.87
C TYR A 339 -10.43 -0.47 -4.36
N LEU A 340 -10.07 0.65 -5.00
CA LEU A 340 -9.69 0.62 -6.41
C LEU A 340 -8.54 -0.36 -6.65
N TRP A 341 -7.50 -0.34 -5.81
CA TRP A 341 -6.39 -1.28 -5.96
C TRP A 341 -6.85 -2.75 -5.87
N GLY A 342 -7.69 -3.09 -4.89
CA GLY A 342 -8.28 -4.43 -4.82
C GLY A 342 -9.10 -4.78 -6.06
N ILE A 343 -9.87 -3.85 -6.61
CA ILE A 343 -10.67 -4.02 -7.84
C ILE A 343 -9.77 -4.26 -9.05
N VAL A 344 -8.66 -3.52 -9.17
CA VAL A 344 -7.68 -3.75 -10.23
C VAL A 344 -7.13 -5.18 -10.17
N LEU A 345 -6.76 -5.66 -8.99
CA LEU A 345 -6.24 -7.02 -8.85
C LEU A 345 -7.29 -8.08 -9.17
N ILE A 346 -8.53 -7.89 -8.68
CA ILE A 346 -9.66 -8.76 -9.01
C ILE A 346 -9.92 -8.77 -10.52
N SER A 347 -9.90 -7.62 -11.19
CA SER A 347 -10.17 -7.55 -12.63
C SER A 347 -9.14 -8.33 -13.44
N LYS A 348 -7.87 -8.38 -13.00
CA LYS A 348 -6.84 -9.25 -13.61
C LYS A 348 -7.14 -10.73 -13.38
N ILE A 349 -7.51 -11.15 -12.15
CA ILE A 349 -7.86 -12.55 -11.84
C ILE A 349 -9.06 -13.01 -12.69
N LEU A 350 -10.07 -12.15 -12.82
CA LEU A 350 -11.28 -12.42 -13.59
C LEU A 350 -11.14 -12.18 -15.10
N ASN A 351 -9.96 -11.77 -15.57
CA ASN A 351 -9.68 -11.44 -16.97
C ASN A 351 -10.63 -10.36 -17.56
N LEU A 352 -11.03 -9.38 -16.75
CA LEU A 352 -11.90 -8.25 -17.13
C LEU A 352 -11.10 -7.02 -17.61
N ASN A 353 -9.78 -7.16 -17.77
CA ASN A 353 -8.93 -6.00 -18.00
C ASN A 353 -9.14 -5.34 -19.36
N ASN A 354 -9.48 -6.12 -20.39
CA ASN A 354 -9.71 -5.59 -21.73
C ASN A 354 -10.92 -4.63 -21.76
N ASP A 355 -11.86 -4.80 -20.83
CA ASP A 355 -13.07 -3.98 -20.73
C ASP A 355 -12.84 -2.73 -19.87
N LEU A 356 -12.04 -2.86 -18.80
CA LEU A 356 -11.87 -1.78 -17.82
C LEU A 356 -10.62 -0.93 -18.07
N ASN A 357 -9.58 -1.47 -18.69
CA ASN A 357 -8.27 -0.83 -18.88
C ASN A 357 -7.69 -0.21 -17.58
N PHE A 358 -7.60 -1.01 -16.51
CA PHE A 358 -6.96 -0.59 -15.25
C PHE A 358 -5.50 -1.05 -15.18
N LYS A 359 -4.65 -0.21 -14.57
CA LYS A 359 -3.22 -0.50 -14.34
C LYS A 359 -2.98 -0.95 -12.91
N VAL A 360 -2.15 -1.99 -12.74
CA VAL A 360 -1.65 -2.39 -11.41
C VAL A 360 -0.73 -1.27 -10.91
N PRO A 361 -0.92 -0.71 -9.71
CA PRO A 361 -0.12 0.41 -9.25
C PRO A 361 1.34 -0.01 -9.04
N ILE A 362 2.26 0.94 -9.19
CA ILE A 362 3.64 0.75 -8.72
C ILE A 362 3.60 0.71 -7.20
N THR A 363 4.09 -0.38 -6.63
CA THR A 363 4.02 -0.60 -5.19
C THR A 363 5.28 -0.19 -4.48
#